data_AF-A0A3S1G5N7-F1
#
_entry.id   AF-A0A3S1G5N7-F1
#
_cell.length_a   1.000
_cell.length_b   1.000
_cell.length_c   1.000
_cell.angle_alpha   90.00
_cell.angle_beta   90.00
_cell.angle_gamma   90.00
#
_symmetry.space_group_name_H-M   'P 1'
#
loop_
_entity.id
_entity.type
_entity.pdbx_description
1 polymer ?
#
loop_
_entity_poly.entity_id
_entity_poly.type
_entity_poly.pdbx_seq_one_letter_code
_entity_poly.pdbx_strand_id
1 'polypeptide(L)' 'MTTPPKLQSYRARREFSKTPEPAGGLITDEGNRFVVHKHHATADHYDLRLQVGDVLKSWAVPRGPSLNPADKRLAV' A
#
# COMPACT_ATOMS: atom_id res chain seq x y z
N MET A 1 -9.86 14.25 -15.73
CA MET A 1 -9.27 13.13 -14.96
C MET A 1 -10.19 11.92 -15.08
N THR A 2 -9.89 10.99 -15.96
CA THR A 2 -10.75 9.82 -16.23
C THR A 2 -10.59 8.82 -15.08
N THR A 3 -11.66 8.58 -14.32
CA THR A 3 -11.63 7.58 -13.23
C THR A 3 -11.57 6.19 -13.85
N PRO A 4 -10.58 5.35 -13.53
CA PRO A 4 -10.57 3.97 -14.01
C PRO A 4 -11.82 3.26 -13.47
N PRO A 5 -12.54 2.47 -14.29
CA PRO A 5 -13.85 1.91 -13.95
C PRO A 5 -13.81 1.05 -12.67
N LYS A 6 -12.66 0.46 -12.34
CA LYS A 6 -12.44 -0.32 -11.11
C LYS A 6 -12.57 0.48 -9.81
N LEU A 7 -12.38 1.81 -9.84
CA LEU A 7 -12.39 2.68 -8.66
C LEU A 7 -13.68 3.51 -8.50
N GLN A 8 -14.63 3.40 -9.44
CA GLN A 8 -15.87 4.20 -9.42
C GLN A 8 -16.66 4.02 -8.12
N SER A 9 -16.92 2.77 -7.72
CA SER A 9 -17.70 2.46 -6.51
C SER A 9 -17.00 2.90 -5.22
N TYR A 10 -15.68 2.85 -5.18
CA TYR A 10 -14.89 3.33 -4.03
C TYR A 10 -14.96 4.85 -3.92
N ARG A 11 -14.75 5.57 -5.04
CA ARG A 11 -14.79 7.04 -5.06
C ARG A 11 -16.20 7.59 -4.78
N ALA A 12 -17.25 6.91 -5.24
CA ALA A 12 -18.64 7.29 -4.95
C ALA A 12 -18.98 7.24 -3.45
N ARG A 13 -18.27 6.42 -2.67
CA ARG A 13 -18.43 6.30 -1.22
C ARG A 13 -17.58 7.31 -0.43
N ARG A 14 -16.84 8.19 -1.09
CA ARG A 14 -15.87 9.10 -0.45
C ARG A 14 -16.21 10.55 -0.75
N GLU A 15 -16.16 11.37 0.29
CA GLU A 15 -16.26 12.83 0.21
C GLU A 15 -14.88 13.44 0.50
N PHE A 16 -14.03 13.52 -0.54
CA PHE A 16 -12.63 13.95 -0.40
C PHE A 16 -12.46 15.42 0.03
N SER A 17 -13.55 16.21 0.05
CA SER A 17 -13.58 17.56 0.62
C SER A 17 -13.70 17.59 2.15
N LYS A 18 -14.14 16.48 2.78
CA LYS A 18 -14.34 16.38 4.23
C LYS A 18 -13.30 15.51 4.92
N THR A 19 -12.61 14.65 4.18
CA THR A 19 -11.55 13.77 4.70
C THR A 19 -10.16 14.27 4.32
N PRO A 20 -9.15 14.13 5.19
CA PRO A 20 -7.75 14.45 4.87
C PRO A 20 -7.11 13.46 3.88
N GLU A 21 -7.82 12.39 3.50
CA GLU A 21 -7.34 11.40 2.55
C GLU A 21 -7.30 11.99 1.12
N PRO A 22 -6.16 11.90 0.40
CA PRO A 22 -6.07 12.40 -0.96
C PRO A 22 -6.89 11.55 -1.93
N ALA A 23 -7.47 12.16 -2.97
CA ALA A 23 -8.32 11.49 -3.97
C ALA A 23 -7.60 10.42 -4.84
N GLY A 24 -6.28 10.31 -4.68
CA GLY A 24 -5.39 9.49 -5.52
C GLY A 24 -5.28 10.02 -6.95
N GLY A 25 -4.16 9.74 -7.62
CA GLY A 25 -3.90 10.15 -9.00
C GLY A 25 -3.17 9.06 -9.76
N LEU A 26 -3.14 9.18 -11.10
CA LEU A 26 -2.27 8.34 -11.92
C LEU A 26 -0.82 8.72 -11.59
N ILE A 27 -0.07 7.79 -11.03
CA ILE A 27 1.36 7.94 -10.84
C ILE A 27 2.01 7.59 -12.19
N THR A 28 2.65 8.56 -12.82
CA THR A 28 3.35 8.40 -14.11
C THR A 28 4.82 8.01 -13.95
N ASP A 29 5.28 7.80 -12.71
CA ASP A 29 6.69 7.55 -12.42
C ASP A 29 7.08 6.10 -12.68
N GLU A 30 8.31 5.90 -13.16
CA GLU A 30 8.85 4.59 -13.50
C GLU A 30 8.87 3.70 -12.25
N GLY A 31 8.04 2.66 -12.28
CA GLY A 31 7.66 1.91 -11.09
C GLY A 31 8.85 1.20 -10.44
N ASN A 32 9.32 1.72 -9.30
CA ASN A 32 10.35 1.11 -8.44
C ASN A 32 10.21 1.52 -6.97
N ARG A 33 9.03 2.04 -6.57
CA ARG A 33 8.83 2.51 -5.19
C ARG A 33 8.46 1.34 -4.28
N PHE A 34 9.00 1.38 -3.07
CA PHE A 34 8.58 0.50 -2.00
C PHE A 34 8.46 1.24 -0.68
N VAL A 35 7.62 0.71 0.21
CA VAL A 35 7.44 1.22 1.56
C VAL A 35 7.45 0.04 2.53
N VAL A 36 8.12 0.23 3.66
CA VAL A 36 8.00 -0.65 4.83
C VAL A 36 7.46 0.21 5.96
N HIS A 37 6.22 -0.03 6.36
CA HIS A 37 5.55 0.75 7.39
C HIS A 37 5.37 -0.10 8.64
N LYS A 38 5.81 0.40 9.81
CA LYS A 38 5.50 -0.25 11.09
C LYS A 38 4.04 0.03 11.44
N HIS A 39 3.24 -1.01 11.56
CA HIS A 39 1.83 -0.91 11.92
C HIS A 39 1.64 -1.41 13.35
N HIS A 40 1.50 -0.46 14.28
CA HIS A 40 1.19 -0.73 15.68
C HIS A 40 -0.33 -0.90 15.85
N ALA A 41 -0.81 -2.08 15.45
CA ALA A 41 -2.18 -2.54 15.66
C ALA A 41 -2.24 -3.51 16.86
N THR A 42 -3.37 -4.19 17.06
CA THR A 42 -3.50 -5.24 18.10
C THR A 42 -2.46 -6.35 17.96
N ALA A 43 -2.09 -6.70 16.72
CA ALA A 43 -0.90 -7.48 16.42
C ALA A 43 0.12 -6.57 15.73
N ASP A 44 1.24 -6.36 16.39
CA ASP A 44 2.37 -5.61 15.83
C ASP A 44 2.88 -6.30 14.55
N HIS A 45 2.91 -5.56 13.45
CA HIS A 45 3.45 -6.07 12.18
C HIS A 45 4.02 -4.94 11.33
N TYR A 46 4.71 -5.32 10.27
CA TYR A 46 5.15 -4.41 9.23
C TYR A 46 4.35 -4.62 7.97
N ASP A 47 3.90 -3.55 7.34
CA ASP A 47 3.35 -3.61 5.99
C ASP A 47 4.49 -3.42 4.98
N LEU A 48 4.74 -4.44 4.17
CA LEU A 48 5.59 -4.33 2.98
C LEU A 48 4.70 -3.96 1.79
N ARG A 49 5.04 -2.87 1.09
CA ARG A 49 4.33 -2.45 -0.11
C ARG A 49 5.29 -2.25 -1.26
N LEU A 50 5.08 -2.96 -2.36
CA LEU A 50 5.88 -2.87 -3.58
C LEU A 50 5.03 -2.33 -4.72
N GLN A 51 5.53 -1.34 -5.44
CA GLN A 51 4.87 -0.83 -6.64
C GLN A 51 4.97 -1.85 -7.76
N VAL A 52 3.81 -2.23 -8.30
CA VAL A 52 3.69 -3.07 -9.49
C VAL A 52 2.71 -2.37 -10.42
N GLY A 53 3.24 -1.69 -11.44
CA GLY A 53 2.45 -0.78 -12.27
C GLY A 53 2.00 0.46 -11.51
N ASP A 54 0.70 0.73 -11.50
CA ASP A 54 0.06 1.88 -10.84
C ASP A 54 -0.44 1.58 -9.42
N VAL A 55 -0.23 0.35 -8.92
CA VAL A 55 -0.69 -0.09 -7.60
C VAL A 55 0.45 -0.52 -6.68
N LEU A 56 0.22 -0.39 -5.37
CA LEU A 56 1.07 -0.98 -4.35
C LEU A 56 0.52 -2.34 -3.93
N LYS A 57 1.18 -3.42 -4.37
CA LYS A 57 0.95 -4.75 -3.81
C LYS A 57 1.47 -4.76 -2.39
N SER A 58 0.64 -5.21 -1.46
CA SER A 58 0.87 -5.02 -0.03
C SER A 58 0.76 -6.36 0.69
N TRP A 59 1.65 -6.58 1.65
CA TRP A 59 1.69 -7.77 2.49
C TRP A 59 1.95 -7.40 3.94
N ALA A 60 1.31 -8.11 4.86
CA ALA A 60 1.61 -8.01 6.29
C ALA A 60 2.76 -8.98 6.64
N VAL A 61 3.78 -8.45 7.32
CA VAL A 61 4.99 -9.17 7.76
C VAL A 61 5.04 -9.12 9.29
N PRO A 62 4.49 -10.12 10.00
CA PRO A 62 4.35 -10.07 11.46
C PRO A 62 5.69 -9.96 12.20
N ARG A 63 6.73 -10.62 11.68
CA ARG A 63 8.08 -10.60 12.28
C ARG A 63 9.02 -9.57 11.65
N GLY A 64 8.50 -8.65 10.87
CA GLY A 64 9.26 -7.61 10.17
C GLY A 64 10.28 -8.12 9.14
N PRO A 65 10.95 -7.19 8.44
CA PRO A 65 12.07 -7.51 7.55
C PRO A 65 13.29 -8.01 8.35
N SER A 66 14.16 -8.78 7.69
CA SER A 66 15.46 -9.17 8.24
C SER A 66 16.58 -8.75 7.28
N LEU A 67 17.71 -8.33 7.85
CA LEU A 67 18.94 -8.09 7.09
C LEU A 67 19.76 -9.37 6.88
N ASN A 68 19.43 -10.45 7.60
CA ASN A 68 20.07 -11.74 7.42
C ASN A 68 19.42 -12.50 6.24
N PRO A 69 20.16 -12.82 5.16
CA PRO A 69 19.60 -13.51 3.99
C PRO A 69 19.14 -14.95 4.28
N ALA A 70 19.60 -15.57 5.37
CA ALA A 70 19.16 -16.91 5.76
C ALA A 70 17.76 -16.92 6.42
N ASP A 71 17.28 -15.77 6.89
CA ASP A 71 15.99 -15.68 7.59
C ASP A 71 14.82 -15.70 6.62
N LYS A 72 13.91 -16.65 6.79
CA LYS A 72 12.62 -16.65 6.07
C LYS A 72 11.51 -16.03 6.91
N ARG A 73 10.87 -14.99 6.38
CA ARG A 73 9.75 -14.27 7.02
C ARG A 73 8.45 -14.57 6.27
N LEU A 74 7.37 -14.76 7.02
CA LEU A 74 6.02 -14.89 6.45
C LEU A 74 5.55 -13.51 5.98
N ALA A 75 5.01 -13.45 4.77
CA ALA A 75 4.35 -12.28 4.20
C ALA A 75 2.95 -12.72 3.72
N VAL A 76 1.90 -12.14 4.30
CA VAL A 76 0.50 -12.48 4.04
C VAL A 76 -0.13 -11.47 3.09
#